data_AF-A0A151Z2S7-F1
#
_entry.id   AF-A0A151Z2S7-F1
#
_cell.length_a   1.000
_cell.length_b   1.000
_cell.length_c   1.000
_cell.angle_alpha   90.00
_cell.angle_beta   90.00
_cell.angle_gamma   90.00
#
_symmetry.space_group_name_H-M   'P 1'
#
loop_
_entity.id
_entity.type
_entity.pdbx_description
1 polymer ?
#
loop_
_entity_poly.entity_id
_entity_poly.type
_entity_poly.pdbx_seq_one_letter_code
_entity_poly.pdbx_strand_id
1 'polypeptide(L)'
;MIIGKCLQKNYRLIINNQLKSFIVPKYNSINQYSRFYCTGGSKSIFDNNVPTTTTDIKDNIGSNTKVQAGDNKSSLKFQIELDKHFENARAAFNAEKYEEALTEYYWIIKRLPFECTALQERSMVLLALGRYDEAIEDCDEILKISNDANQIAETYNVKGTCWMKKSEYKRAISAFERSLMMIDDDKEVLELKRQCEALLNPDELTVPSYEDDSILYDRLSGEMMGNAQIRLSSIHGRGIFATKDIDAEELVFETRSIVSVPMELGENIYKTKDTHHCFNCHISMKPLQIENENEIQKSSEYNRIIDTIQNMTQLPASEILPLKCPHCNDVIFCSDPCMDIGMLKHRSICSHKHQEYNLLGKYQSECAKISDEHERSVYYLMLKIFSLESNAGDAQQPFRPMELDQYLKRLIYALPDSIRSRTNIHIRKDPNRIHLTRKDKTFYQIIKDMFSNRPITQELWYRVKSIIQLNALAFPTCDISVHCQKSPMDELGYSFDFDEIHNQYLLGIIEHASFLNHSCEPNLFIATPIINDKSIRFCSSRPIKKGEELFISYIQGEDLTKVQRNQTLFQDFGFECTCKACKANKTCSPKQLE
;
A
#
# COMPACT_ATOMS: atom_id res chain seq x y z
N MET A 1 34.29 -24.93 25.79
CA MET A 1 33.73 -23.80 26.58
C MET A 1 33.96 -22.51 25.80
N ILE A 2 33.13 -22.09 24.84
CA ILE A 2 31.69 -21.84 24.93
C ILE A 2 31.03 -22.42 23.66
N ILE A 3 30.52 -23.65 23.77
CA ILE A 3 29.61 -24.31 22.80
C ILE A 3 28.19 -23.97 23.25
N GLY A 4 27.90 -22.66 23.28
CA GLY A 4 26.74 -22.10 24.00
C GLY A 4 26.33 -20.72 23.52
N LYS A 5 26.57 -20.44 22.23
CA LYS A 5 25.96 -19.33 21.48
C LYS A 5 25.35 -19.79 20.16
N CYS A 6 25.01 -21.08 20.04
CA CYS A 6 24.42 -21.70 18.84
C CYS A 6 22.94 -21.37 18.59
N LEU A 7 22.38 -20.24 19.05
CA LEU A 7 20.97 -19.93 18.78
C LEU A 7 20.64 -18.48 18.42
N GLN A 8 21.59 -17.54 18.40
CA GLN A 8 21.30 -16.17 17.96
C GLN A 8 22.52 -15.53 17.33
N LYS A 9 22.32 -14.98 16.12
CA LYS A 9 23.24 -14.26 15.25
C LYS A 9 23.98 -15.13 14.24
N ASN A 10 23.64 -14.86 12.98
CA ASN A 10 24.51 -15.02 11.82
C ASN A 10 24.69 -16.47 11.37
N TYR A 11 23.71 -17.00 10.63
CA TYR A 11 23.99 -17.99 9.61
C TYR A 11 24.95 -17.34 8.60
N ARG A 12 26.26 -17.57 8.81
CA ARG A 12 27.26 -17.47 7.74
C ARG A 12 26.97 -18.63 6.79
N LEU A 13 26.17 -18.38 5.77
CA LEU A 13 26.24 -19.18 4.55
C LEU A 13 27.52 -18.77 3.85
N ILE A 14 28.52 -19.66 3.85
CA ILE A 14 29.65 -19.57 2.94
C ILE A 14 29.07 -19.89 1.56
N ILE A 15 28.60 -18.87 0.84
CA ILE A 15 28.20 -19.01 -0.56
C ILE A 15 29.48 -18.91 -1.39
N ASN A 16 29.94 -20.05 -1.91
CA ASN A 16 30.87 -20.05 -3.02
C ASN A 16 30.16 -19.49 -4.26
N ASN A 17 30.53 -18.26 -4.63
CA ASN A 17 30.58 -17.73 -6.00
C ASN A 17 29.53 -18.24 -7.01
N GLN A 18 28.27 -17.80 -6.93
CA GLN A 18 27.40 -17.56 -8.10
C GLN A 18 26.37 -16.46 -7.83
N LEU A 19 26.80 -15.19 -7.87
CA LEU A 19 25.89 -14.04 -7.95
C LEU A 19 25.25 -14.00 -9.35
N LYS A 20 24.13 -14.72 -9.53
CA LYS A 20 23.24 -14.52 -10.68
C LYS A 20 22.31 -13.36 -10.36
N SER A 21 22.49 -12.31 -11.12
CA SER A 21 21.64 -11.14 -11.21
C SER A 21 20.19 -11.49 -11.55
N PHE A 22 19.28 -10.75 -10.93
CA PHE A 22 17.83 -10.94 -11.02
C PHE A 22 17.31 -10.65 -12.44
N ILE A 23 16.58 -11.62 -12.99
CA ILE A 23 16.15 -11.70 -14.39
C ILE A 23 14.78 -11.04 -14.57
N VAL A 24 14.67 -10.10 -15.51
CA VAL A 24 13.41 -9.53 -16.03
C VAL A 24 13.48 -9.57 -17.57
N PRO A 25 12.50 -10.15 -18.28
CA PRO A 25 12.55 -10.27 -19.74
C PRO A 25 12.49 -8.90 -20.48
N LYS A 26 13.34 -8.72 -21.50
CA LYS A 26 13.52 -7.50 -22.33
C LYS A 26 12.36 -7.19 -23.28
N TYR A 27 11.89 -5.93 -23.41
CA TYR A 27 11.28 -5.44 -24.68
C TYR A 27 11.45 -3.92 -24.97
N ASN A 28 11.37 -3.56 -26.27
CA ASN A 28 11.96 -2.41 -26.97
C ASN A 28 11.06 -1.17 -27.28
N SER A 29 11.76 -0.02 -27.52
CA SER A 29 11.54 1.27 -28.26
C SER A 29 10.12 1.79 -28.64
N ILE A 30 9.79 3.09 -28.48
CA ILE A 30 10.00 4.24 -29.43
C ILE A 30 9.61 5.61 -28.79
N ASN A 31 10.31 6.69 -29.21
CA ASN A 31 10.15 8.18 -29.05
C ASN A 31 8.71 8.78 -29.03
N GLN A 32 8.36 10.00 -28.57
CA GLN A 32 8.98 11.21 -27.97
C GLN A 32 7.84 12.11 -27.39
N TYR A 33 8.19 13.06 -26.50
CA TYR A 33 7.47 14.26 -26.01
C TYR A 33 6.83 14.25 -24.59
N SER A 34 7.61 14.89 -23.69
CA SER A 34 7.40 15.54 -22.38
C SER A 34 5.99 15.81 -21.81
N ARG A 35 5.76 15.46 -20.51
CA ARG A 35 5.75 16.34 -19.29
C ARG A 35 5.09 15.63 -18.08
N PHE A 36 5.86 15.41 -17.00
CA PHE A 36 5.58 15.22 -15.54
C PHE A 36 4.37 14.31 -15.11
N TYR A 37 4.45 13.39 -14.14
CA TYR A 37 5.00 13.52 -12.78
C TYR A 37 5.48 12.18 -12.18
N CYS A 38 6.75 12.15 -11.80
CA CYS A 38 7.28 11.43 -10.65
C CYS A 38 7.32 12.47 -9.51
N THR A 39 6.82 12.17 -8.32
CA THR A 39 6.85 13.11 -7.19
C THR A 39 8.28 13.24 -6.67
N GLY A 40 9.04 14.20 -7.21
CA GLY A 40 10.43 14.43 -6.80
C GLY A 40 11.22 15.44 -7.64
N GLY A 41 10.85 16.73 -7.55
CA GLY A 41 11.78 17.88 -7.54
C GLY A 41 12.47 18.36 -8.83
N SER A 42 12.15 19.59 -9.24
CA SER A 42 13.19 20.58 -9.57
C SER A 42 12.75 21.99 -9.12
N LYS A 43 13.57 22.60 -8.25
CA LYS A 43 13.55 24.04 -7.92
C LYS A 43 14.64 24.72 -8.75
N SER A 44 14.32 25.83 -9.41
CA SER A 44 15.24 26.96 -9.63
C SER A 44 14.45 28.22 -10.00
N ILE A 45 14.36 29.23 -9.13
CA ILE A 45 15.21 30.44 -8.99
C ILE A 45 14.55 31.68 -9.65
N PHE A 46 14.62 32.80 -8.90
CA PHE A 46 14.26 34.21 -9.12
C PHE A 46 13.06 34.65 -8.26
N ASP A 47 13.10 35.71 -7.45
CA ASP A 47 14.18 36.49 -6.83
C ASP A 47 13.47 37.42 -5.81
N ASN A 48 14.16 37.69 -4.69
CA ASN A 48 14.07 38.83 -3.75
C ASN A 48 12.82 39.74 -3.73
N ASN A 49 12.23 39.92 -2.54
CA ASN A 49 12.39 41.17 -1.78
C ASN A 49 11.71 41.11 -0.40
N VAL A 50 12.54 41.25 0.63
CA VAL A 50 12.17 41.69 1.99
C VAL A 50 12.14 43.23 1.97
N PRO A 51 11.24 43.88 2.72
CA PRO A 51 11.73 44.67 3.84
C PRO A 51 10.94 44.45 5.14
N THR A 52 11.70 44.15 6.17
CA THR A 52 11.42 44.41 7.59
C THR A 52 11.03 45.87 7.83
N THR A 53 10.03 46.12 8.67
CA THR A 53 10.07 47.24 9.64
C THR A 53 9.25 46.89 10.89
N THR A 54 9.97 46.83 12.00
CA THR A 54 9.49 47.01 13.37
C THR A 54 9.00 48.45 13.58
N THR A 55 7.89 48.66 14.28
CA THR A 55 7.68 49.86 15.11
C THR A 55 6.61 49.59 16.17
N ASP A 56 7.04 49.63 17.43
CA ASP A 56 6.20 49.90 18.61
C ASP A 56 5.60 51.31 18.50
N ILE A 57 4.29 51.48 18.74
CA ILE A 57 3.73 52.72 19.28
C ILE A 57 2.61 52.41 20.29
N LYS A 58 2.85 52.91 21.51
CA LYS A 58 1.93 53.02 22.65
C LYS A 58 0.85 54.08 22.44
N ASP A 59 -0.21 53.95 23.25
CA ASP A 59 -1.06 55.01 23.80
C ASP A 59 -1.80 55.94 22.83
N ASN A 60 -3.14 55.87 22.86
CA ASN A 60 -3.92 57.10 22.89
C ASN A 60 -5.19 56.96 23.73
N ILE A 61 -5.16 57.65 24.87
CA ILE A 61 -6.26 57.92 25.78
C ILE A 61 -7.00 59.17 25.27
N GLY A 62 -8.34 59.13 25.34
CA GLY A 62 -9.23 60.29 25.21
C GLY A 62 -10.17 60.14 24.01
N SER A 63 -11.49 60.26 24.12
CA SER A 63 -12.23 61.13 25.04
C SER A 63 -13.73 60.81 25.04
N ASN A 64 -14.32 60.93 26.24
CA ASN A 64 -15.65 61.48 26.51
C ASN A 64 -16.88 60.92 25.79
N THR A 65 -17.63 60.09 26.51
CA THR A 65 -19.08 60.28 26.66
C THR A 65 -19.50 60.04 28.11
N LYS A 66 -20.18 61.04 28.68
CA LYS A 66 -20.76 61.03 30.02
C LYS A 66 -21.82 59.94 30.11
N VAL A 67 -21.61 58.94 30.97
CA VAL A 67 -22.65 57.97 31.35
C VAL A 67 -23.63 58.65 32.31
N GLN A 68 -24.88 58.81 31.88
CA GLN A 68 -26.00 59.08 32.77
C GLN A 68 -26.28 57.82 33.60
N ALA A 69 -26.07 57.92 34.91
CA ALA A 69 -26.45 56.90 35.88
C ALA A 69 -27.98 56.88 36.04
N GLY A 70 -28.68 56.18 35.13
CA GLY A 70 -30.14 56.01 35.14
C GLY A 70 -30.63 54.66 34.62
N ASP A 71 -29.88 53.99 33.72
CA ASP A 71 -30.34 52.81 32.98
C ASP A 71 -29.66 51.47 33.34
N ASN A 72 -28.74 51.43 34.31
CA ASN A 72 -27.91 50.24 34.57
C ASN A 72 -28.66 49.04 35.20
N LYS A 73 -29.79 49.24 35.91
CA LYS A 73 -30.50 48.14 36.59
C LYS A 73 -31.35 47.28 35.65
N SER A 74 -31.99 47.90 34.65
CA SER A 74 -32.80 47.19 33.64
C SER A 74 -31.92 46.45 32.64
N SER A 75 -30.81 47.08 32.22
CA SER A 75 -29.79 46.46 31.37
C SER A 75 -29.11 45.27 32.05
N LEU A 76 -28.74 45.39 33.33
CA LEU A 76 -28.14 44.28 34.09
C LEU A 76 -29.13 43.11 34.29
N LYS A 77 -30.41 43.40 34.55
CA LYS A 77 -31.44 42.37 34.70
C LYS A 77 -31.66 41.59 33.39
N PHE A 78 -31.65 42.28 32.26
CA PHE A 78 -31.75 41.66 30.93
C PHE A 78 -30.53 40.77 30.64
N GLN A 79 -29.32 41.21 30.98
CA GLN A 79 -28.12 40.40 30.80
C GLN A 79 -28.15 39.12 31.64
N ILE A 80 -28.55 39.20 32.91
CA ILE A 80 -28.69 38.02 33.79
C ILE A 80 -29.73 37.03 33.22
N GLU A 81 -30.83 37.54 32.66
CA GLU A 81 -31.85 36.71 32.02
C GLU A 81 -31.31 36.04 30.75
N LEU A 82 -30.56 36.79 29.93
CA LEU A 82 -29.90 36.29 28.72
C LEU A 82 -28.90 35.17 29.03
N ASP A 83 -28.02 35.38 30.01
CA ASP A 83 -27.00 34.40 30.44
C ASP A 83 -27.67 33.11 30.91
N LYS A 84 -28.77 33.23 31.68
CA LYS A 84 -29.55 32.08 32.13
C LYS A 84 -30.14 31.28 30.97
N HIS A 85 -30.64 31.94 29.92
CA HIS A 85 -31.15 31.26 28.74
C HIS A 85 -30.04 30.52 27.98
N PHE A 86 -28.83 31.08 27.87
CA PHE A 86 -27.67 30.37 27.31
C PHE A 86 -27.29 29.14 28.14
N GLU A 87 -27.22 29.28 29.47
CA GLU A 87 -26.91 28.17 30.37
C GLU A 87 -27.93 27.04 30.26
N ASN A 88 -29.23 27.37 30.25
CA ASN A 88 -30.29 26.39 30.07
C ASN A 88 -30.19 25.69 28.71
N ALA A 89 -29.95 26.44 27.64
CA ALA A 89 -29.83 25.89 26.29
C ALA A 89 -28.68 24.89 26.17
N ARG A 90 -27.50 25.26 26.68
CA ARG A 90 -26.31 24.40 26.70
C ARG A 90 -26.48 23.18 27.59
N ALA A 91 -27.13 23.34 28.75
CA ALA A 91 -27.46 22.22 29.64
C ALA A 91 -28.43 21.23 28.97
N ALA A 92 -29.45 21.74 28.28
CA ALA A 92 -30.39 20.93 27.52
C ALA A 92 -29.71 20.20 26.34
N PHE A 93 -28.81 20.88 25.61
CA PHE A 93 -28.02 20.28 24.54
C PHE A 93 -27.13 19.13 25.05
N ASN A 94 -26.41 19.34 26.15
CA ASN A 94 -25.57 18.31 26.79
C ASN A 94 -26.39 17.13 27.34
N ALA A 95 -27.67 17.35 27.64
CA ALA A 95 -28.62 16.31 28.03
C ALA A 95 -29.36 15.66 26.84
N GLU A 96 -28.95 15.97 25.60
CA GLU A 96 -29.57 15.52 24.33
C GLU A 96 -31.05 15.92 24.17
N LYS A 97 -31.50 16.92 24.93
CA LYS A 97 -32.87 17.48 24.88
C LYS A 97 -32.94 18.63 23.88
N TYR A 98 -32.73 18.31 22.62
CA TYR A 98 -32.52 19.32 21.58
C TYR A 98 -33.71 20.29 21.38
N GLU A 99 -34.96 19.83 21.51
CA GLU A 99 -36.14 20.72 21.41
C GLU A 99 -36.27 21.70 22.59
N GLU A 100 -35.85 21.27 23.80
CA GLU A 100 -35.76 22.16 24.97
C GLU A 100 -34.68 23.23 24.71
N ALA A 101 -33.50 22.82 24.19
CA ALA A 101 -32.42 23.76 23.84
C ALA A 101 -32.84 24.76 22.75
N LEU A 102 -33.57 24.33 21.72
CA LEU A 102 -34.11 25.22 20.68
C LEU A 102 -35.07 26.26 21.26
N THR A 103 -35.93 25.87 22.19
CA THR A 103 -36.87 26.80 22.83
C THR A 103 -36.13 27.95 23.51
N GLU A 104 -35.03 27.65 24.20
CA GLU A 104 -34.17 28.65 24.83
C GLU A 104 -33.47 29.54 23.78
N TYR A 105 -32.89 28.98 22.71
CA TYR A 105 -32.26 29.78 21.65
C TYR A 105 -33.26 30.65 20.86
N TYR A 106 -34.48 30.18 20.61
CA TYR A 106 -35.53 31.01 20.00
C TYR A 106 -35.89 32.20 20.89
N TRP A 107 -35.91 32.01 22.21
CA TRP A 107 -36.14 33.11 23.14
C TRP A 107 -35.04 34.19 23.03
N ILE A 108 -33.78 33.75 22.92
CA ILE A 108 -32.60 34.63 22.77
C ILE A 108 -32.67 35.39 21.45
N ILE A 109 -32.81 34.68 20.33
CA ILE A 109 -32.76 35.25 18.98
C ILE A 109 -33.96 36.16 18.71
N LYS A 110 -35.11 35.92 19.33
CA LYS A 110 -36.26 36.85 19.26
C LYS A 110 -35.93 38.24 19.82
N ARG A 111 -35.00 38.33 20.76
CA ARG A 111 -34.59 39.59 21.42
C ARG A 111 -33.32 40.17 20.84
N LEU A 112 -32.38 39.30 20.45
CA LEU A 112 -31.12 39.64 19.83
C LEU A 112 -30.99 38.87 18.50
N PRO A 113 -31.63 39.35 17.42
CA PRO A 113 -31.69 38.62 16.14
C PRO A 113 -30.33 38.40 15.45
N PHE A 114 -29.31 39.14 15.88
CA PHE A 114 -27.98 39.17 15.28
C PHE A 114 -26.89 38.72 16.26
N GLU A 115 -27.27 38.04 17.35
CA GLU A 115 -26.32 37.50 18.32
C GLU A 115 -25.63 36.26 17.74
N CYS A 116 -24.42 36.43 17.21
CA CYS A 116 -23.69 35.38 16.50
C CYS A 116 -23.48 34.12 17.36
N THR A 117 -23.25 34.27 18.66
CA THR A 117 -23.09 33.12 19.59
C THR A 117 -24.36 32.28 19.65
N ALA A 118 -25.53 32.92 19.78
CA ALA A 118 -26.80 32.23 19.85
C ALA A 118 -27.16 31.55 18.52
N LEU A 119 -26.88 32.22 17.40
CA LEU A 119 -27.07 31.64 16.06
C LEU A 119 -26.14 30.44 15.83
N GLN A 120 -24.86 30.55 16.23
CA GLN A 120 -23.88 29.47 16.09
C GLN A 120 -24.29 28.24 16.90
N GLU A 121 -24.61 28.42 18.19
CA GLU A 121 -25.01 27.32 19.04
C GLU A 121 -26.37 26.72 18.63
N ARG A 122 -27.32 27.54 18.18
CA ARG A 122 -28.59 27.04 17.62
C ARG A 122 -28.37 26.22 16.35
N SER A 123 -27.48 26.64 15.45
CA SER A 123 -27.18 25.92 14.22
C SER A 123 -26.65 24.51 14.49
N MET A 124 -25.86 24.32 15.55
CA MET A 124 -25.39 23.00 16.00
C MET A 124 -26.52 22.13 16.55
N VAL A 125 -27.45 22.71 17.33
CA VAL A 125 -28.64 21.98 17.81
C VAL A 125 -29.53 21.55 16.64
N LEU A 126 -29.74 22.44 15.67
CA LEU A 126 -30.51 22.16 14.46
C LEU A 126 -29.84 21.09 13.59
N LEU A 127 -28.52 21.11 13.47
CA LEU A 127 -27.74 20.05 12.81
C LEU A 127 -27.97 18.69 13.49
N ALA A 128 -27.92 18.63 14.83
CA ALA A 128 -28.13 17.38 15.59
C ALA A 128 -29.56 16.83 15.42
N LEU A 129 -30.56 17.70 15.27
CA LEU A 129 -31.96 17.34 15.00
C LEU A 129 -32.25 16.98 13.53
N GLY A 130 -31.28 17.17 12.62
CA GLY A 130 -31.48 16.97 11.19
C GLY A 130 -32.25 18.11 10.49
N ARG A 131 -32.46 19.24 11.16
CA ARG A 131 -33.12 20.45 10.62
C ARG A 131 -32.09 21.32 9.88
N TYR A 132 -31.51 20.74 8.83
CA TYR A 132 -30.34 21.30 8.14
C TYR A 132 -30.58 22.65 7.47
N ASP A 133 -31.77 22.89 6.91
CA ASP A 133 -32.05 24.15 6.21
C ASP A 133 -32.07 25.36 7.16
N GLU A 134 -32.69 25.21 8.33
CA GLU A 134 -32.68 26.27 9.36
C GLU A 134 -31.27 26.48 9.93
N ALA A 135 -30.48 25.42 10.09
CA ALA A 135 -29.08 25.55 10.50
C ALA A 135 -28.25 26.33 9.48
N ILE A 136 -28.50 26.12 8.18
CA ILE A 136 -27.82 26.84 7.10
C ILE A 136 -28.22 28.31 7.07
N GLU A 137 -29.50 28.63 7.33
CA GLU A 137 -29.98 30.02 7.46
C GLU A 137 -29.26 30.74 8.60
N ASP A 138 -29.11 30.10 9.77
CA ASP A 138 -28.35 30.66 10.89
C ASP A 138 -26.89 30.90 10.52
N CYS A 139 -26.26 29.93 9.84
CA CYS A 139 -24.90 30.09 9.34
C CYS A 139 -24.79 31.28 8.37
N ASP A 140 -25.75 31.47 7.47
CA ASP A 140 -25.75 32.56 6.50
C ASP A 140 -25.93 33.94 7.16
N GLU A 141 -26.66 34.04 8.26
CA GLU A 141 -26.75 35.28 9.05
C GLU A 141 -25.44 35.58 9.78
N ILE A 142 -24.81 34.58 10.42
CA ILE A 142 -23.51 34.77 11.10
C ILE A 142 -22.46 35.26 10.10
N LEU A 143 -22.39 34.67 8.90
CA LEU A 143 -21.42 35.03 7.86
C LEU A 143 -21.61 36.45 7.29
N LYS A 144 -22.78 37.09 7.50
CA LYS A 144 -23.01 38.50 7.12
C LYS A 144 -22.54 39.49 8.20
N ILE A 145 -22.46 39.04 9.45
CA ILE A 145 -22.35 39.91 10.63
C ILE A 145 -20.98 39.77 11.29
N SER A 146 -20.47 38.55 11.40
CA SER A 146 -19.23 38.26 12.12
C SER A 146 -18.00 38.71 11.34
N ASN A 147 -17.01 39.22 12.07
CA ASN A 147 -15.66 39.51 11.57
C ASN A 147 -14.59 38.66 12.29
N ASP A 148 -15.00 37.74 13.18
CA ASP A 148 -14.08 36.85 13.88
C ASP A 148 -13.74 35.64 13.00
N ALA A 149 -12.47 35.49 12.65
CA ALA A 149 -12.01 34.44 11.78
C ALA A 149 -12.31 33.04 12.32
N ASN A 150 -12.22 32.84 13.64
CA ASN A 150 -12.50 31.54 14.26
C ASN A 150 -13.98 31.19 14.16
N GLN A 151 -14.85 32.13 14.52
CA GLN A 151 -16.29 31.95 14.39
C GLN A 151 -16.70 31.72 12.94
N ILE A 152 -16.14 32.48 11.99
CA ILE A 152 -16.41 32.29 10.56
C ILE A 152 -15.97 30.89 10.09
N ALA A 153 -14.79 30.41 10.54
CA ALA A 153 -14.30 29.08 10.21
C ALA A 153 -15.24 27.99 10.73
N GLU A 154 -15.67 28.09 12.00
CA GLU A 154 -16.58 27.15 12.66
C GLU A 154 -17.96 27.16 11.98
N THR A 155 -18.49 28.33 11.64
CA THR A 155 -19.75 28.47 10.89
C THR A 155 -19.67 27.78 9.52
N TYR A 156 -18.56 27.93 8.79
CA TYR A 156 -18.37 27.21 7.54
C TYR A 156 -18.27 25.69 7.71
N ASN A 157 -17.68 25.20 8.81
CA ASN A 157 -17.65 23.78 9.15
C ASN A 157 -19.07 23.23 9.39
N VAL A 158 -19.86 23.88 10.25
CA VAL A 158 -21.25 23.50 10.52
C VAL A 158 -22.08 23.50 9.23
N LYS A 159 -21.97 24.58 8.44
CA LYS A 159 -22.64 24.71 7.14
C LYS A 159 -22.23 23.60 6.16
N GLY A 160 -20.94 23.26 6.09
CA GLY A 160 -20.42 22.15 5.27
C GLY A 160 -21.00 20.80 5.69
N THR A 161 -21.07 20.55 6.99
CA THR A 161 -21.65 19.33 7.57
C THR A 161 -23.14 19.22 7.27
N CYS A 162 -23.91 20.31 7.37
CA CYS A 162 -25.31 20.34 6.95
C CYS A 162 -25.47 19.96 5.47
N TRP A 163 -24.67 20.53 4.56
CA TRP A 163 -24.70 20.16 3.14
C TRP A 163 -24.29 18.71 2.88
N MET A 164 -23.30 18.21 3.62
CA MET A 164 -22.87 16.80 3.54
C MET A 164 -24.00 15.85 3.94
N LYS A 165 -24.71 16.13 5.04
CA LYS A 165 -25.85 15.32 5.50
C LYS A 165 -27.05 15.38 4.56
N LYS A 166 -27.18 16.46 3.78
CA LYS A 166 -28.14 16.59 2.67
C LYS A 166 -27.67 15.93 1.37
N SER A 167 -26.50 15.29 1.35
CA SER A 167 -25.86 14.69 0.16
C SER A 167 -25.51 15.70 -0.95
N GLU A 168 -25.43 17.00 -0.63
CA GLU A 168 -25.07 18.09 -1.55
C GLU A 168 -23.57 18.36 -1.50
N TYR A 169 -22.78 17.36 -1.87
CA TYR A 169 -21.34 17.31 -1.59
C TYR A 169 -20.53 18.47 -2.21
N LYS A 170 -20.92 18.99 -3.38
CA LYS A 170 -20.25 20.18 -3.99
C LYS A 170 -20.32 21.42 -3.09
N ARG A 171 -21.46 21.62 -2.43
CA ARG A 171 -21.66 22.76 -1.52
C ARG A 171 -20.94 22.51 -0.19
N ALA A 172 -20.91 21.27 0.27
CA ALA A 172 -20.16 20.87 1.45
C ALA A 172 -18.65 21.15 1.27
N ILE A 173 -18.06 20.69 0.17
CA ILE A 173 -16.64 20.92 -0.18
C ILE A 173 -16.33 22.41 -0.20
N SER A 174 -17.15 23.22 -0.89
CA SER A 174 -16.92 24.67 -0.96
C SER A 174 -16.99 25.35 0.42
N ALA A 175 -17.85 24.87 1.31
CA ALA A 175 -17.92 25.39 2.68
C ALA A 175 -16.68 24.98 3.50
N PHE A 176 -16.26 23.71 3.43
CA PHE A 176 -15.04 23.26 4.10
C PHE A 176 -13.78 23.96 3.59
N GLU A 177 -13.67 24.25 2.30
CA GLU A 177 -12.57 25.05 1.74
C GLU A 177 -12.53 26.46 2.32
N ARG A 178 -13.69 27.10 2.49
CA ARG A 178 -13.76 28.42 3.13
C ARG A 178 -13.42 28.38 4.61
N SER A 179 -13.75 27.29 5.30
CA SER A 179 -13.32 27.06 6.70
C SER A 179 -11.80 26.97 6.79
N LEU A 180 -11.18 26.13 5.94
CA LEU A 180 -9.73 25.92 5.87
C LEU A 180 -8.95 27.17 5.41
N MET A 181 -9.57 28.12 4.71
CA MET A 181 -8.95 29.42 4.38
C MET A 181 -8.81 30.34 5.60
N MET A 182 -9.61 30.12 6.65
CA MET A 182 -9.60 30.94 7.87
C MET A 182 -8.71 30.33 8.96
N ILE A 183 -8.68 29.00 9.05
CA ILE A 183 -7.84 28.23 9.98
C ILE A 183 -7.08 27.17 9.18
N ASP A 184 -5.77 27.37 9.04
CA ASP A 184 -4.87 26.38 8.44
C ASP A 184 -4.76 25.12 9.32
N ASP A 185 -4.56 23.96 8.70
CA ASP A 185 -4.31 22.65 9.35
C ASP A 185 -5.42 22.09 10.27
N ASP A 186 -6.68 22.50 10.11
CA ASP A 186 -7.81 21.82 10.77
C ASP A 186 -8.03 20.41 10.16
N LYS A 187 -7.46 19.40 10.83
CA LYS A 187 -7.50 18.00 10.41
C LYS A 187 -8.92 17.44 10.33
N GLU A 188 -9.83 17.88 11.20
CA GLU A 188 -11.20 17.38 11.23
C GLU A 188 -11.97 17.87 10.00
N VAL A 189 -11.86 19.17 9.70
CA VAL A 189 -12.48 19.78 8.52
C VAL A 189 -11.90 19.21 7.22
N LEU A 190 -10.58 18.99 7.18
CA LEU A 190 -9.92 18.39 6.03
C LEU A 190 -10.44 16.96 5.76
N GLU A 191 -10.66 16.16 6.79
CA GLU A 191 -11.23 14.82 6.67
C GLU A 191 -12.68 14.85 6.18
N LEU A 192 -13.52 15.75 6.71
CA LEU A 192 -14.89 15.95 6.25
C LEU A 192 -14.97 16.39 4.77
N LYS A 193 -14.05 17.27 4.36
CA LYS A 193 -13.90 17.68 2.95
C LYS A 193 -13.59 16.47 2.07
N ARG A 194 -12.61 15.65 2.46
CA ARG A 194 -12.21 14.44 1.72
C ARG A 194 -13.34 13.42 1.64
N GLN A 195 -14.10 13.22 2.72
CA GLN A 195 -15.30 12.37 2.69
C GLN A 195 -16.31 12.88 1.67
N CYS A 196 -16.53 14.20 1.59
CA CYS A 196 -17.41 14.78 0.58
C CYS A 196 -16.85 14.64 -0.84
N GLU A 197 -15.55 14.82 -1.06
CA GLU A 197 -14.91 14.60 -2.37
C GLU A 197 -15.08 13.15 -2.83
N ALA A 198 -14.85 12.19 -1.93
CA ALA A 198 -15.05 10.76 -2.19
C ALA A 198 -16.52 10.40 -2.43
N LEU A 199 -17.47 11.06 -1.75
CA LEU A 199 -18.91 10.82 -1.97
C LEU A 199 -19.45 11.54 -3.22
N LEU A 200 -18.91 12.70 -3.56
CA LEU A 200 -19.27 13.45 -4.76
C LEU A 200 -18.83 12.71 -6.02
N ASN A 201 -17.64 12.15 -5.94
CA ASN A 201 -17.03 11.42 -7.01
C ASN A 201 -16.55 10.07 -6.45
N PRO A 202 -17.46 9.11 -6.21
CA PRO A 202 -17.08 7.77 -5.74
C PRO A 202 -16.13 7.04 -6.71
N ASP A 203 -16.12 7.50 -7.96
CA ASP A 203 -15.25 7.05 -9.04
C ASP A 203 -14.03 7.98 -9.27
N GLU A 204 -13.93 9.16 -8.63
CA GLU A 204 -12.74 10.02 -8.69
C GLU A 204 -11.87 9.78 -7.46
N LEU A 205 -10.58 9.76 -7.72
CA LEU A 205 -9.60 9.12 -6.89
C LEU A 205 -8.77 10.21 -6.22
N THR A 206 -9.14 10.59 -5.00
CA THR A 206 -8.31 11.47 -4.16
C THR A 206 -7.04 10.71 -3.79
N VAL A 207 -5.89 11.14 -4.32
CA VAL A 207 -4.57 10.60 -3.96
C VAL A 207 -4.26 11.01 -2.53
N PRO A 208 -4.14 10.06 -1.57
CA PRO A 208 -3.68 10.40 -0.24
C PRO A 208 -2.27 10.99 -0.32
N SER A 209 -2.07 12.12 0.35
CA SER A 209 -0.73 12.65 0.60
C SER A 209 0.06 11.69 1.49
N TYR A 210 1.38 11.89 1.59
CA TYR A 210 2.19 11.03 2.47
C TYR A 210 1.73 11.14 3.94
N GLU A 211 1.33 12.33 4.34
CA GLU A 211 0.84 12.65 5.69
C GLU A 211 -0.42 11.85 6.04
N ASP A 212 -1.26 11.56 5.03
CA ASP A 212 -2.51 10.80 5.18
C ASP A 212 -2.26 9.32 5.52
N ASP A 213 -1.08 8.80 5.19
CA ASP A 213 -0.72 7.39 5.34
C ASP A 213 0.38 7.15 6.41
N SER A 214 0.70 8.16 7.22
CA SER A 214 1.69 8.05 8.30
C SER A 214 1.48 6.82 9.20
N ILE A 215 0.23 6.52 9.58
CA ILE A 215 -0.12 5.34 10.40
C ILE A 215 0.24 4.02 9.69
N LEU A 216 0.04 3.93 8.37
CA LEU A 216 0.41 2.74 7.59
C LEU A 216 1.94 2.60 7.54
N TYR A 217 2.64 3.69 7.24
CA TYR A 217 4.09 3.69 7.16
C TYR A 217 4.74 3.33 8.49
N ASP A 218 4.18 3.80 9.60
CA ASP A 218 4.65 3.45 10.95
C ASP A 218 4.43 1.97 11.26
N ARG A 219 3.27 1.40 10.91
CA ARG A 219 2.98 -0.03 11.08
C ARG A 219 3.97 -0.91 10.30
N LEU A 220 4.12 -0.65 9.00
CA LEU A 220 5.02 -1.40 8.13
C LEU A 220 6.49 -1.22 8.55
N SER A 221 6.86 -0.03 9.04
CA SER A 221 8.18 0.21 9.62
C SER A 221 8.41 -0.60 10.90
N GLY A 222 7.38 -0.75 11.73
CA GLY A 222 7.43 -1.59 12.93
C GLY A 222 7.70 -3.06 12.63
N GLU A 223 7.22 -3.57 11.49
CA GLU A 223 7.45 -4.95 11.05
C GLU A 223 8.89 -5.20 10.57
N MET A 224 9.64 -4.16 10.21
CA MET A 224 11.04 -4.27 9.77
C MET A 224 12.06 -4.37 10.92
N MET A 225 11.61 -4.81 12.11
CA MET A 225 12.43 -5.09 13.29
C MET A 225 13.35 -3.95 13.73
N GLY A 226 13.01 -2.71 13.38
CA GLY A 226 13.81 -1.53 13.69
C GLY A 226 15.14 -1.45 12.94
N ASN A 227 15.36 -2.23 11.88
CA ASN A 227 16.53 -2.14 10.99
C ASN A 227 16.31 -1.15 9.83
N ALA A 228 15.04 -0.96 9.46
CA ALA A 228 14.63 -0.10 8.35
C ALA A 228 13.29 0.57 8.66
N GLN A 229 12.97 1.63 7.92
CA GLN A 229 11.72 2.39 8.08
C GLN A 229 11.34 3.07 6.76
N ILE A 230 10.04 3.28 6.53
CA ILE A 230 9.52 4.00 5.37
C ILE A 230 9.58 5.50 5.64
N ARG A 231 10.14 6.27 4.70
CA ARG A 231 10.23 7.74 4.74
C ARG A 231 10.05 8.35 3.36
N LEU A 232 9.86 9.67 3.33
CA LEU A 232 10.00 10.44 2.10
C LEU A 232 11.47 10.69 1.75
N SER A 233 11.82 10.35 0.52
CA SER A 233 12.99 10.77 -0.24
C SER A 233 12.62 12.01 -1.07
N SER A 234 13.46 13.05 -1.04
CA SER A 234 13.25 14.24 -1.87
C SER A 234 13.38 13.98 -3.38
N ILE A 235 13.95 12.82 -3.76
CA ILE A 235 14.23 12.44 -5.15
C ILE A 235 13.27 11.36 -5.60
N HIS A 236 13.07 10.32 -4.79
CA HIS A 236 12.35 9.11 -5.20
C HIS A 236 10.90 9.03 -4.70
N GLY A 237 10.41 10.05 -3.98
CA GLY A 237 9.10 9.99 -3.33
C GLY A 237 9.18 9.13 -2.07
N ARG A 238 8.44 8.03 -1.97
CA ARG A 238 8.51 7.14 -0.80
C ARG A 238 9.68 6.18 -0.95
N GLY A 239 10.38 5.86 0.13
CA GLY A 239 11.51 4.95 0.14
C GLY A 239 11.69 4.25 1.49
N ILE A 240 12.46 3.18 1.53
CA ILE A 240 12.89 2.53 2.77
C ILE A 240 14.31 2.96 3.10
N PHE A 241 14.55 3.29 4.37
CA PHE A 241 15.84 3.80 4.87
C PHE A 241 16.34 2.98 6.04
N ALA A 242 17.65 2.72 6.09
CA ALA A 242 18.30 2.08 7.22
C ALA A 242 18.21 2.96 8.48
N THR A 243 17.84 2.37 9.61
CA THR A 243 17.75 3.05 10.92
C THR A 243 19.04 2.93 11.75
N LYS A 244 19.91 2.00 11.36
CA LYS A 244 21.20 1.68 11.98
C LYS A 244 22.23 1.31 10.90
N ASP A 245 23.48 1.15 11.30
CA ASP A 245 24.50 0.52 10.43
C ASP A 245 24.19 -0.97 10.29
N ILE A 246 24.34 -1.50 9.07
CA ILE A 246 24.06 -2.89 8.69
C ILE A 246 25.30 -3.42 7.96
N ASP A 247 25.81 -4.57 8.39
CA ASP A 247 26.98 -5.21 7.79
C ASP A 247 26.62 -5.92 6.48
N ALA A 248 27.60 -6.19 5.62
CA ALA A 248 27.35 -6.95 4.39
C ALA A 248 26.73 -8.32 4.69
N GLU A 249 25.81 -8.77 3.83
CA GLU A 249 25.10 -10.05 3.94
C GLU A 249 24.24 -10.19 5.22
N GLU A 250 24.00 -9.10 5.96
CA GLU A 250 23.10 -9.10 7.10
C GLU A 250 21.63 -9.02 6.64
N LEU A 251 20.75 -9.73 7.37
CA LEU A 251 19.30 -9.64 7.20
C LEU A 251 18.82 -8.24 7.57
N VAL A 252 18.22 -7.54 6.62
CA VAL A 252 17.61 -6.23 6.86
C VAL A 252 16.20 -6.42 7.39
N PHE A 253 15.33 -7.07 6.63
CA PHE A 253 13.97 -7.40 7.07
C PHE A 253 13.43 -8.62 6.32
N GLU A 254 12.40 -9.22 6.88
CA GLU A 254 11.66 -10.35 6.33
C GLU A 254 10.20 -9.93 6.13
N THR A 255 9.61 -10.35 5.02
CA THR A 255 8.23 -10.02 4.66
C THR A 255 7.56 -11.21 3.97
N ARG A 256 6.32 -11.06 3.52
CA ARG A 256 5.55 -12.10 2.84
C ARG A 256 4.92 -11.56 1.57
N SER A 257 4.67 -12.45 0.62
CA SER A 257 3.80 -12.15 -0.50
C SER A 257 2.34 -12.15 -0.04
N ILE A 258 1.58 -11.11 -0.39
CA ILE A 258 0.12 -11.09 -0.22
C ILE A 258 -0.50 -12.16 -1.12
N VAL A 259 -0.02 -12.20 -2.36
CA VAL A 259 -0.49 -13.09 -3.42
C VAL A 259 0.61 -13.26 -4.45
N SER A 260 0.85 -14.51 -4.84
CA SER A 260 1.91 -14.91 -5.76
C SER A 260 1.39 -15.94 -6.78
N VAL A 261 1.98 -15.95 -7.97
CA VAL A 261 1.76 -16.95 -9.02
C VAL A 261 3.10 -17.38 -9.60
N PRO A 262 3.26 -18.65 -10.01
CA PRO A 262 4.40 -19.05 -10.83
C PRO A 262 4.47 -18.23 -12.13
N MET A 263 5.68 -17.91 -12.60
CA MET A 263 5.88 -17.22 -13.88
C MET A 263 5.84 -18.19 -15.06
N GLU A 264 6.34 -19.41 -14.87
CA GLU A 264 6.31 -20.49 -15.88
C GLU A 264 5.02 -21.33 -15.80
N LEU A 265 3.88 -20.65 -15.93
CA LEU A 265 2.58 -21.33 -15.97
C LEU A 265 2.42 -22.08 -17.31
N GLY A 266 2.09 -23.37 -17.24
CA GLY A 266 1.69 -24.17 -18.39
C GLY A 266 0.28 -23.80 -18.87
N GLU A 267 -0.42 -24.71 -19.54
CA GLU A 267 -1.73 -24.45 -20.17
C GLU A 267 -2.82 -23.96 -19.18
N ASN A 268 -2.66 -24.18 -17.88
CA ASN A 268 -3.58 -23.69 -16.84
C ASN A 268 -2.86 -23.33 -15.53
N ILE A 269 -3.55 -22.63 -14.62
CA ILE A 269 -2.97 -22.11 -13.35
C ILE A 269 -2.51 -23.23 -12.39
N TYR A 270 -2.91 -24.47 -12.64
CA TYR A 270 -2.64 -25.64 -11.79
C TYR A 270 -1.52 -26.54 -12.33
N LYS A 271 -1.14 -26.36 -13.60
CA LYS A 271 -0.09 -27.13 -14.28
C LYS A 271 1.11 -26.23 -14.52
N THR A 272 1.99 -26.16 -13.53
CA THR A 272 3.39 -25.71 -13.74
C THR A 272 4.19 -26.83 -14.41
N LYS A 273 5.28 -26.49 -15.09
CA LYS A 273 6.22 -27.51 -15.63
C LYS A 273 6.80 -28.41 -14.51
N ASP A 274 6.90 -27.89 -13.28
CA ASP A 274 7.21 -28.65 -12.08
C ASP A 274 5.99 -28.71 -11.14
N THR A 275 5.25 -29.83 -11.17
CA THR A 275 3.97 -30.03 -10.48
C THR A 275 4.08 -30.30 -8.97
N HIS A 276 5.25 -30.09 -8.37
CA HIS A 276 5.55 -30.53 -7.00
C HIS A 276 5.57 -29.39 -5.99
N HIS A 277 4.85 -28.29 -6.18
CA HIS A 277 4.89 -27.16 -5.22
C HIS A 277 3.56 -26.97 -4.49
N CYS A 278 3.64 -26.61 -3.21
CA CYS A 278 2.45 -26.24 -2.44
C CYS A 278 1.79 -24.99 -3.05
N PHE A 279 0.47 -25.03 -3.22
CA PHE A 279 -0.28 -23.90 -3.74
C PHE A 279 -0.27 -22.66 -2.85
N ASN A 280 -0.16 -22.86 -1.53
CA ASN A 280 -0.22 -21.77 -0.57
C ASN A 280 1.15 -21.22 -0.18
N CYS A 281 2.15 -22.09 0.04
CA CYS A 281 3.46 -21.68 0.55
C CYS A 281 4.60 -21.90 -0.43
N HIS A 282 4.31 -22.35 -1.65
CA HIS A 282 5.26 -22.60 -2.73
C HIS A 282 6.50 -23.45 -2.37
N ILE A 283 6.46 -24.20 -1.26
CA ILE A 283 7.50 -25.18 -0.92
C ILE A 283 7.48 -26.31 -1.94
N SER A 284 8.67 -26.77 -2.34
CA SER A 284 8.85 -27.98 -3.14
C SER A 284 8.52 -29.20 -2.27
N MET A 285 7.72 -30.12 -2.80
CA MET A 285 7.40 -31.41 -2.17
C MET A 285 8.54 -32.42 -2.38
N LYS A 286 9.53 -32.08 -3.22
CA LYS A 286 10.73 -32.89 -3.41
C LYS A 286 11.55 -32.88 -2.11
N PRO A 287 12.07 -34.03 -1.67
CA PRO A 287 12.94 -34.08 -0.51
C PRO A 287 14.24 -33.30 -0.77
N LEU A 288 14.91 -32.92 0.32
CA LEU A 288 16.26 -32.39 0.28
C LEU A 288 17.19 -33.36 -0.47
N GLN A 289 18.05 -32.84 -1.34
CA GLN A 289 19.04 -33.66 -2.02
C GLN A 289 20.28 -33.76 -1.14
N ILE A 290 20.41 -34.85 -0.39
CA ILE A 290 21.56 -35.05 0.50
C ILE A 290 22.65 -35.83 -0.25
N GLU A 291 23.81 -35.21 -0.46
CA GLU A 291 24.94 -35.92 -1.05
C GLU A 291 25.43 -37.03 -0.12
N ASN A 292 25.72 -38.19 -0.73
CA ASN A 292 26.17 -39.39 -0.02
C ASN A 292 25.18 -39.90 1.04
N GLU A 293 23.87 -39.62 0.90
CA GLU A 293 22.86 -40.03 1.89
C GLU A 293 22.94 -41.53 2.25
N ASN A 294 23.18 -42.39 1.27
CA ASN A 294 23.36 -43.84 1.47
C ASN A 294 24.53 -44.21 2.40
N GLU A 295 25.56 -43.36 2.48
CA GLU A 295 26.68 -43.54 3.42
C GLU A 295 26.32 -43.00 4.81
N ILE A 296 25.65 -41.84 4.87
CA ILE A 296 25.23 -41.21 6.13
C ILE A 296 24.19 -42.08 6.84
N GLN A 297 23.28 -42.73 6.09
CA GLN A 297 22.30 -43.69 6.61
C GLN A 297 22.96 -44.85 7.38
N LYS A 298 24.24 -45.15 7.13
CA LYS A 298 24.99 -46.19 7.87
C LYS A 298 25.62 -45.67 9.16
N SER A 299 25.61 -44.36 9.40
CA SER A 299 26.13 -43.73 10.62
C SER A 299 25.15 -43.92 11.79
N SER A 300 25.68 -44.10 13.00
CA SER A 300 24.86 -44.09 14.22
C SER A 300 24.19 -42.74 14.47
N GLU A 301 24.74 -41.66 13.91
CA GLU A 301 24.26 -40.29 14.09
C GLU A 301 23.25 -39.84 13.00
N TYR A 302 22.83 -40.73 12.08
CA TYR A 302 21.96 -40.37 10.94
C TYR A 302 20.75 -39.53 11.36
N ASN A 303 19.99 -39.97 12.36
CA ASN A 303 18.79 -39.24 12.81
C ASN A 303 19.12 -37.84 13.32
N ARG A 304 20.22 -37.67 14.08
CA ARG A 304 20.67 -36.35 14.56
C ARG A 304 21.14 -35.46 13.42
N ILE A 305 21.80 -36.03 12.41
CA ILE A 305 22.22 -35.31 11.20
C ILE A 305 21.00 -34.81 10.45
N ILE A 306 20.02 -35.68 10.21
CA ILE A 306 18.77 -35.32 9.54
C ILE A 306 17.99 -34.27 10.34
N ASP A 307 17.82 -34.46 11.65
CA ASP A 307 17.14 -33.48 12.52
C ASP A 307 17.86 -32.12 12.49
N THR A 308 19.19 -32.11 12.46
CA THR A 308 19.98 -30.87 12.36
C THR A 308 19.75 -30.20 11.02
N ILE A 309 19.82 -30.94 9.92
CA ILE A 309 19.55 -30.43 8.57
C ILE A 309 18.12 -29.87 8.48
N GLN A 310 17.12 -30.57 9.01
CA GLN A 310 15.72 -30.11 9.02
C GLN A 310 15.54 -28.86 9.88
N ASN A 311 16.22 -28.75 11.03
CA ASN A 311 16.18 -27.55 11.86
C ASN A 311 16.88 -26.35 11.20
N MET A 312 17.97 -26.60 10.47
CA MET A 312 18.72 -25.57 9.75
C MET A 312 17.96 -25.06 8.52
N THR A 313 17.37 -25.97 7.75
CA THR A 313 16.67 -25.65 6.49
C THR A 313 15.20 -25.31 6.70
N GLN A 314 14.60 -25.74 7.80
CA GLN A 314 13.14 -25.73 8.02
C GLN A 314 12.36 -26.46 6.91
N LEU A 315 13.04 -27.37 6.18
CA LEU A 315 12.48 -28.22 5.16
C LEU A 315 12.43 -29.67 5.66
N PRO A 316 11.44 -30.46 5.24
CA PRO A 316 11.43 -31.88 5.54
C PRO A 316 12.51 -32.61 4.76
N ALA A 317 13.25 -33.50 5.43
CA ALA A 317 14.26 -34.33 4.78
C ALA A 317 13.64 -35.49 3.99
N SER A 318 12.42 -35.90 4.35
CA SER A 318 11.64 -36.92 3.65
C SER A 318 10.66 -36.33 2.65
N GLU A 319 10.22 -37.14 1.68
CA GLU A 319 9.18 -36.77 0.72
C GLU A 319 7.90 -36.29 1.43
N ILE A 320 7.37 -35.15 0.98
CA ILE A 320 6.10 -34.63 1.49
C ILE A 320 4.97 -35.27 0.69
N LEU A 321 4.11 -36.04 1.35
CA LEU A 321 2.89 -36.54 0.73
C LEU A 321 1.90 -35.38 0.55
N PRO A 322 1.56 -34.99 -0.70
CA PRO A 322 0.72 -33.82 -0.93
C PRO A 322 -0.74 -34.08 -0.56
N LEU A 323 -1.31 -33.19 0.24
CA LEU A 323 -2.76 -33.12 0.44
C LEU A 323 -3.39 -32.49 -0.80
N LYS A 324 -4.46 -33.08 -1.33
CA LYS A 324 -5.15 -32.57 -2.52
C LYS A 324 -6.42 -31.83 -2.12
N CYS A 325 -6.78 -30.79 -2.89
CA CYS A 325 -8.07 -30.15 -2.74
C CYS A 325 -9.20 -31.19 -2.86
N PRO A 326 -10.12 -31.27 -1.88
CA PRO A 326 -11.14 -32.32 -1.83
C PRO A 326 -12.20 -32.21 -2.93
N HIS A 327 -12.22 -31.10 -3.67
CA HIS A 327 -13.20 -30.82 -4.72
C HIS A 327 -12.64 -31.01 -6.13
N CYS A 328 -11.51 -30.36 -6.45
CA CYS A 328 -10.94 -30.43 -7.80
C CYS A 328 -9.87 -31.50 -7.97
N ASN A 329 -9.20 -31.94 -6.90
CA ASN A 329 -8.03 -32.81 -6.96
C ASN A 329 -6.82 -32.27 -7.77
N ASP A 330 -6.92 -31.04 -8.30
CA ASP A 330 -5.92 -30.38 -9.15
C ASP A 330 -4.86 -29.60 -8.36
N VAL A 331 -5.18 -29.22 -7.11
CA VAL A 331 -4.35 -28.35 -6.25
C VAL A 331 -3.79 -29.14 -5.09
N ILE A 332 -2.50 -28.94 -4.79
CA ILE A 332 -1.78 -29.66 -3.74
C ILE A 332 -1.28 -28.74 -2.62
N PHE A 333 -1.22 -29.27 -1.40
CA PHE A 333 -0.77 -28.59 -0.18
C PHE A 333 0.20 -29.47 0.61
N CYS A 334 1.17 -28.85 1.30
CA CYS A 334 2.22 -29.59 2.03
C CYS A 334 1.79 -30.05 3.43
N SER A 335 0.72 -29.46 3.98
CA SER A 335 0.24 -29.72 5.34
C SER A 335 -1.18 -29.18 5.52
N ASP A 336 -1.89 -29.65 6.54
CA ASP A 336 -3.25 -29.17 6.87
C ASP A 336 -3.30 -27.65 7.07
N PRO A 337 -2.38 -27.00 7.82
CA PRO A 337 -2.39 -25.54 7.96
C PRO A 337 -2.22 -24.80 6.63
N CYS A 338 -1.41 -25.35 5.70
CA CYS A 338 -1.27 -24.77 4.38
C CYS A 338 -2.51 -25.00 3.51
N MET A 339 -3.21 -26.12 3.67
CA MET A 339 -4.49 -26.37 3.03
C MET A 339 -5.56 -25.41 3.56
N ASP A 340 -5.69 -25.23 4.87
CA ASP A 340 -6.69 -24.34 5.48
C ASP A 340 -6.56 -22.91 4.97
N ILE A 341 -5.34 -22.35 5.00
CA ILE A 341 -5.07 -20.99 4.49
C ILE A 341 -5.19 -20.94 2.96
N GLY A 342 -4.65 -21.94 2.27
CA GLY A 342 -4.67 -22.00 0.81
C GLY A 342 -6.07 -22.13 0.22
N MET A 343 -6.97 -22.83 0.91
CA MET A 343 -8.35 -23.00 0.50
C MET A 343 -9.15 -21.69 0.56
N LEU A 344 -8.80 -20.74 1.46
CA LEU A 344 -9.38 -19.38 1.45
C LEU A 344 -9.05 -18.63 0.14
N LYS A 345 -7.90 -18.93 -0.47
CA LYS A 345 -7.47 -18.34 -1.75
C LYS A 345 -7.99 -19.12 -2.96
N HIS A 346 -8.16 -20.44 -2.82
CA HIS A 346 -8.50 -21.35 -3.92
C HIS A 346 -10.01 -21.55 -4.12
N ARG A 347 -10.84 -21.58 -3.05
CA ARG A 347 -12.25 -22.02 -3.10
C ARG A 347 -13.07 -21.33 -4.21
N SER A 348 -12.87 -20.05 -4.41
CA SER A 348 -13.58 -19.21 -5.39
C SER A 348 -13.17 -19.49 -6.85
N ILE A 349 -11.97 -20.04 -7.07
CA ILE A 349 -11.42 -20.43 -8.38
C ILE A 349 -11.24 -21.95 -8.50
N CYS A 350 -11.86 -22.73 -7.62
CA CYS A 350 -11.85 -24.19 -7.70
C CYS A 350 -12.59 -24.66 -8.96
N SER A 351 -11.97 -25.55 -9.74
CA SER A 351 -12.54 -26.04 -11.02
C SER A 351 -13.90 -26.70 -10.82
N HIS A 352 -14.12 -27.39 -9.69
CA HIS A 352 -15.40 -27.97 -9.31
C HIS A 352 -16.55 -26.94 -9.26
N LYS A 353 -16.31 -25.72 -8.79
CA LYS A 353 -17.34 -24.67 -8.64
C LYS A 353 -17.81 -24.11 -9.99
N HIS A 354 -16.99 -24.24 -11.03
CA HIS A 354 -17.24 -23.66 -12.36
C HIS A 354 -17.61 -24.71 -13.41
N GLN A 355 -17.93 -25.94 -13.00
CA GLN A 355 -18.22 -27.05 -13.92
C GLN A 355 -19.39 -26.74 -14.88
N GLU A 356 -20.40 -25.98 -14.44
CA GLU A 356 -21.59 -25.68 -15.24
C GLU A 356 -21.39 -24.56 -16.28
N TYR A 357 -20.58 -23.55 -15.99
CA TYR A 357 -20.40 -22.36 -16.85
C TYR A 357 -19.02 -22.27 -17.51
N ASN A 358 -18.07 -23.09 -17.06
CA ASN A 358 -16.67 -23.17 -17.49
C ASN A 358 -15.97 -21.81 -17.64
N LEU A 359 -16.32 -20.83 -16.80
CA LEU A 359 -15.74 -19.47 -16.84
C LEU A 359 -14.24 -19.50 -16.54
N LEU A 360 -13.82 -20.35 -15.60
CA LEU A 360 -12.41 -20.56 -15.27
C LEU A 360 -11.63 -21.12 -16.47
N GLY A 361 -12.17 -22.13 -17.16
CA GLY A 361 -11.54 -22.69 -18.35
C GLY A 361 -11.46 -21.69 -19.50
N LYS A 362 -12.49 -20.84 -19.67
CA LYS A 362 -12.45 -19.71 -20.62
C LYS A 362 -11.32 -18.72 -20.27
N TYR A 363 -11.21 -18.32 -19.00
CA TYR A 363 -10.15 -17.43 -18.54
C TYR A 363 -8.75 -18.01 -18.82
N GLN A 364 -8.56 -19.29 -18.50
CA GLN A 364 -7.30 -20.01 -18.73
C GLN A 364 -6.99 -20.13 -20.23
N SER A 365 -7.99 -20.40 -21.07
CA SER A 365 -7.84 -20.43 -22.52
C SER A 365 -7.42 -19.08 -23.10
N GLU A 366 -7.96 -17.96 -22.61
CA GLU A 366 -7.50 -16.64 -23.02
C GLU A 366 -6.07 -16.35 -22.55
N CYS A 367 -5.69 -16.78 -21.35
CA CYS A 367 -4.30 -16.66 -20.85
C CYS A 367 -3.32 -17.47 -21.72
N ALA A 368 -3.70 -18.67 -22.16
CA ALA A 368 -2.86 -19.53 -23.00
C ALA A 368 -2.55 -18.93 -24.38
N LYS A 369 -3.35 -17.96 -24.85
CA LYS A 369 -3.09 -17.22 -26.10
C LYS A 369 -2.02 -16.14 -25.95
N ILE A 370 -1.62 -15.79 -24.72
CA ILE A 370 -0.63 -14.76 -24.44
C ILE A 370 0.77 -15.39 -24.50
N SER A 371 1.57 -14.95 -25.48
CA SER A 371 2.94 -15.41 -25.67
C SER A 371 3.91 -14.91 -24.60
N ASP A 372 3.68 -13.68 -24.10
CA ASP A 372 4.51 -13.08 -23.06
C ASP A 372 4.18 -13.67 -21.68
N GLU A 373 5.14 -14.36 -21.07
CA GLU A 373 4.93 -15.09 -19.82
C GLU A 373 4.69 -14.16 -18.62
N HIS A 374 5.33 -12.99 -18.63
CA HIS A 374 5.14 -11.98 -17.59
C HIS A 374 3.71 -11.42 -17.64
N GLU A 375 3.24 -11.00 -18.82
CA GLU A 375 1.88 -10.52 -19.02
C GLU A 375 0.85 -11.62 -18.67
N ARG A 376 1.12 -12.87 -19.06
CA ARG A 376 0.28 -14.01 -18.67
C ARG A 376 0.21 -14.16 -17.14
N SER A 377 1.34 -14.03 -16.46
CA SER A 377 1.43 -14.06 -14.99
C SER A 377 0.66 -12.91 -14.33
N VAL A 378 0.69 -11.71 -14.91
CA VAL A 378 -0.12 -10.56 -14.46
C VAL A 378 -1.62 -10.92 -14.47
N TYR A 379 -2.14 -11.51 -15.55
CA TYR A 379 -3.55 -11.92 -15.61
C TYR A 379 -3.89 -13.03 -14.60
N TYR A 380 -2.99 -13.98 -14.35
CA TYR A 380 -3.22 -14.98 -13.30
C TYR A 380 -3.18 -14.38 -11.89
N LEU A 381 -2.32 -13.39 -11.67
CA LEU A 381 -2.29 -12.64 -10.42
C LEU A 381 -3.58 -11.83 -10.23
N MET A 382 -4.10 -11.22 -11.29
CA MET A 382 -5.42 -10.57 -11.28
C MET A 382 -6.52 -11.55 -10.89
N LEU A 383 -6.56 -12.73 -11.51
CA LEU A 383 -7.54 -13.78 -11.17
C LEU A 383 -7.46 -14.13 -9.68
N LYS A 384 -6.26 -14.37 -9.14
CA LYS A 384 -6.08 -14.66 -7.71
C LYS A 384 -6.52 -13.49 -6.83
N ILE A 385 -6.18 -12.25 -7.18
CA ILE A 385 -6.57 -11.06 -6.42
C ILE A 385 -8.09 -10.93 -6.33
N PHE A 386 -8.79 -11.04 -7.47
CA PHE A 386 -10.25 -10.96 -7.49
C PHE A 386 -10.92 -12.18 -6.84
N SER A 387 -10.21 -13.31 -6.72
CA SER A 387 -10.73 -14.51 -6.06
C SER A 387 -10.66 -14.46 -4.54
N LEU A 388 -9.81 -13.61 -3.93
CA LEU A 388 -9.65 -13.55 -2.48
C LEU A 388 -10.99 -13.26 -1.79
N GLU A 389 -11.40 -14.14 -0.86
CA GLU A 389 -12.59 -14.00 -0.03
C GLU A 389 -12.25 -13.33 1.31
N SER A 390 -13.23 -12.64 1.88
CA SER A 390 -13.19 -12.04 3.22
C SER A 390 -13.18 -13.10 4.32
N ASN A 391 -12.38 -12.94 5.38
CA ASN A 391 -12.54 -13.71 6.61
C ASN A 391 -13.78 -13.26 7.45
N ALA A 392 -14.43 -12.14 7.12
CA ALA A 392 -15.39 -11.42 7.98
C ALA A 392 -16.81 -11.25 7.41
N GLY A 393 -17.27 -12.09 6.48
CA GLY A 393 -18.70 -12.36 6.25
C GLY A 393 -19.63 -11.25 5.69
N ASP A 394 -19.21 -9.99 5.52
CA ASP A 394 -20.08 -8.95 4.94
C ASP A 394 -19.88 -8.79 3.42
N ALA A 395 -20.99 -9.01 2.69
CA ALA A 395 -21.06 -9.24 1.25
C ALA A 395 -21.08 -7.96 0.41
N GLN A 396 -21.12 -6.78 1.03
CA GLN A 396 -21.31 -5.51 0.31
C GLN A 396 -20.02 -4.76 -0.07
N GLN A 397 -18.83 -5.30 0.22
CA GLN A 397 -17.55 -4.66 -0.16
C GLN A 397 -16.68 -5.54 -1.08
N PRO A 398 -16.00 -4.94 -2.08
CA PRO A 398 -15.36 -5.69 -3.18
C PRO A 398 -14.06 -6.47 -2.82
N PHE A 399 -13.28 -6.09 -1.79
CA PHE A 399 -12.02 -6.77 -1.39
C PHE A 399 -11.81 -6.78 0.12
N ARG A 400 -11.29 -7.89 0.69
CA ARG A 400 -11.17 -8.06 2.16
C ARG A 400 -10.05 -8.95 2.73
N PRO A 401 -8.89 -9.19 2.11
CA PRO A 401 -7.68 -9.09 2.91
C PRO A 401 -7.51 -7.59 3.19
N MET A 402 -7.65 -7.18 4.45
CA MET A 402 -7.57 -5.79 4.90
C MET A 402 -6.33 -5.05 4.35
N GLU A 403 -5.26 -5.80 4.08
CA GLU A 403 -4.00 -5.40 3.47
C GLU A 403 -4.17 -4.98 2.00
N LEU A 404 -4.91 -5.74 1.19
CA LEU A 404 -5.05 -5.44 -0.24
C LEU A 404 -6.01 -4.28 -0.51
N ASP A 405 -7.11 -4.15 0.23
CA ASP A 405 -8.00 -2.96 0.10
C ASP A 405 -7.27 -1.69 0.57
N GLN A 406 -6.44 -1.79 1.61
CA GLN A 406 -5.61 -0.67 2.02
C GLN A 406 -4.59 -0.30 0.93
N TYR A 407 -3.91 -1.30 0.38
CA TYR A 407 -2.92 -1.17 -0.68
C TYR A 407 -3.51 -0.65 -2.00
N LEU A 408 -4.70 -1.12 -2.41
CA LEU A 408 -5.42 -0.72 -3.63
C LEU A 408 -5.98 0.72 -3.55
N LYS A 409 -6.31 1.21 -2.36
CA LYS A 409 -6.74 2.60 -2.13
C LYS A 409 -5.59 3.62 -2.19
N ARG A 410 -4.33 3.18 -2.05
CA ARG A 410 -3.16 4.04 -1.71
C ARG A 410 -2.07 4.10 -2.78
N LEU A 411 -2.10 3.19 -3.75
CA LEU A 411 -1.21 3.21 -4.91
C LEU A 411 -1.95 3.74 -6.13
N ILE A 412 -2.20 5.04 -6.09
CA ILE A 412 -2.75 5.77 -7.22
C ILE A 412 -1.58 6.41 -7.94
N TYR A 413 -1.04 5.68 -8.91
CA TYR A 413 -0.56 6.35 -10.11
C TYR A 413 -1.39 5.82 -11.26
N ALA A 414 -1.97 6.75 -12.02
CA ALA A 414 -2.21 6.54 -13.43
C ALA A 414 -1.00 5.80 -14.01
N LEU A 415 -1.23 4.63 -14.61
CA LEU A 415 -0.18 3.99 -15.40
C LEU A 415 0.47 5.07 -16.27
N PRO A 416 1.82 5.14 -16.31
CA PRO A 416 2.51 5.96 -17.29
C PRO A 416 1.81 5.82 -18.65
N ASP A 417 1.64 6.91 -19.41
CA ASP A 417 0.95 6.85 -20.70
C ASP A 417 1.62 5.86 -21.68
N SER A 418 2.91 5.53 -21.44
CA SER A 418 3.65 4.43 -22.07
C SER A 418 2.99 3.05 -21.87
N ILE A 419 2.45 2.77 -20.70
CA ILE A 419 1.73 1.53 -20.40
C ILE A 419 0.27 1.62 -20.92
N ARG A 420 -0.39 2.78 -20.79
CA ARG A 420 -1.77 3.00 -21.29
C ARG A 420 -1.91 2.77 -22.80
N SER A 421 -0.88 3.12 -23.57
CA SER A 421 -0.84 2.94 -25.03
C SER A 421 -0.59 1.49 -25.47
N ARG A 422 0.27 0.73 -24.76
CA ARG A 422 0.41 -0.74 -24.94
C ARG A 422 -0.88 -1.46 -24.57
N THR A 423 -1.53 -1.01 -23.50
CA THR A 423 -2.85 -1.46 -23.14
C THR A 423 -3.92 -0.72 -23.95
N ASN A 424 -3.82 -0.51 -25.28
CA ASN A 424 -4.89 -0.06 -26.23
C ASN A 424 -6.09 0.72 -25.60
N ILE A 425 -5.83 1.63 -24.66
CA ILE A 425 -6.82 2.39 -23.92
C ILE A 425 -6.90 3.69 -24.72
N HIS A 426 -7.80 3.74 -25.69
CA HIS A 426 -7.96 4.92 -26.53
C HIS A 426 -8.48 6.08 -25.68
N ILE A 427 -7.64 7.09 -25.47
CA ILE A 427 -8.09 8.41 -25.00
C ILE A 427 -8.81 9.07 -26.19
N ARG A 428 -10.14 9.11 -26.16
CA ARG A 428 -10.89 10.10 -26.93
C ARG A 428 -11.67 10.99 -25.97
N LYS A 429 -11.31 12.28 -26.02
CA LYS A 429 -12.04 13.47 -25.54
C LYS A 429 -12.27 13.65 -24.04
N ASP A 430 -12.01 12.67 -23.18
CA ASP A 430 -12.18 12.84 -21.72
C ASP A 430 -11.04 12.14 -20.94
N PRO A 431 -10.11 12.88 -20.32
CA PRO A 431 -9.00 12.30 -19.55
C PRO A 431 -9.45 11.56 -18.28
N ASN A 432 -10.73 11.69 -17.88
CA ASN A 432 -11.28 11.06 -16.69
C ASN A 432 -11.97 9.72 -16.96
N ARG A 433 -11.96 9.21 -18.21
CA ARG A 433 -12.59 7.93 -18.57
C ARG A 433 -11.58 6.85 -18.92
N ILE A 434 -11.51 5.81 -18.08
CA ILE A 434 -10.69 4.61 -18.30
C ILE A 434 -11.34 3.73 -19.38
N HIS A 435 -10.63 3.46 -20.47
CA HIS A 435 -11.13 2.66 -21.60
C HIS A 435 -10.37 1.35 -21.81
N LEU A 436 -10.72 0.26 -21.13
CA LEU A 436 -10.03 -1.03 -21.25
C LEU A 436 -9.77 -1.50 -22.70
N THR A 437 -8.63 -2.16 -22.95
CA THR A 437 -8.35 -2.82 -24.24
C THR A 437 -9.39 -3.83 -24.63
N ARG A 438 -9.42 -4.25 -25.90
CA ARG A 438 -10.18 -5.45 -26.30
C ARG A 438 -9.81 -6.66 -25.44
N LYS A 439 -8.52 -6.89 -25.19
CA LYS A 439 -8.02 -8.00 -24.37
C LYS A 439 -8.50 -7.89 -22.92
N ASP A 440 -8.32 -6.73 -22.29
CA ASP A 440 -8.73 -6.43 -20.93
C ASP A 440 -10.24 -6.46 -20.77
N LYS A 441 -11.02 -6.03 -21.76
CA LYS A 441 -12.48 -6.16 -21.76
C LYS A 441 -12.91 -7.61 -21.73
N THR A 442 -12.26 -8.50 -22.49
CA THR A 442 -12.53 -9.93 -22.46
C THR A 442 -12.28 -10.50 -21.07
N PHE A 443 -11.09 -10.27 -20.51
CA PHE A 443 -10.74 -10.76 -19.18
C PHE A 443 -11.62 -10.17 -18.07
N TYR A 444 -11.87 -8.87 -18.11
CA TYR A 444 -12.76 -8.15 -17.19
C TYR A 444 -14.17 -8.74 -17.21
N GLN A 445 -14.73 -9.01 -18.40
CA GLN A 445 -16.07 -9.58 -18.51
C GLN A 445 -16.13 -10.97 -17.88
N ILE A 446 -15.15 -11.83 -18.15
CA ILE A 446 -15.09 -13.17 -17.55
C ILE A 446 -15.01 -13.08 -16.02
N ILE A 447 -14.20 -12.18 -15.48
CA ILE A 447 -14.04 -11.98 -14.02
C ILE A 447 -15.30 -11.40 -13.39
N LYS A 448 -15.94 -10.43 -14.06
CA LYS A 448 -17.22 -9.85 -13.63
C LYS A 448 -18.32 -10.91 -13.59
N ASP A 449 -18.38 -11.80 -14.57
CA ASP A 449 -19.35 -12.89 -14.61
C ASP A 449 -19.04 -13.94 -13.53
N MET A 450 -17.75 -14.24 -13.32
CA MET A 450 -17.28 -15.21 -12.33
C MET A 450 -17.58 -14.78 -10.88
N PHE A 451 -17.51 -13.47 -10.62
CA PHE A 451 -17.75 -12.87 -9.31
C PHE A 451 -18.89 -11.85 -9.37
N SER A 452 -20.00 -12.23 -10.00
CA SER A 452 -21.17 -11.36 -10.27
C SER A 452 -21.84 -10.79 -9.01
N ASN A 453 -21.60 -11.40 -7.85
CA ASN A 453 -22.05 -10.92 -6.56
C ASN A 453 -21.19 -9.78 -5.98
N ARG A 454 -20.09 -9.39 -6.65
CA ARG A 454 -19.18 -8.32 -6.21
C ARG A 454 -19.27 -7.11 -7.15
N PRO A 455 -19.17 -5.87 -6.63
CA PRO A 455 -19.19 -4.66 -7.45
C PRO A 455 -17.84 -4.44 -8.15
N ILE A 456 -17.50 -5.29 -9.13
CA ILE A 456 -16.26 -5.16 -9.92
C ILE A 456 -16.48 -4.17 -11.07
N THR A 457 -15.88 -2.99 -10.97
CA THR A 457 -15.92 -1.94 -12.01
C THR A 457 -14.72 -2.03 -12.97
N GLN A 458 -14.84 -1.43 -14.16
CA GLN A 458 -13.71 -1.35 -15.12
C GLN A 458 -12.54 -0.53 -14.57
N GLU A 459 -12.85 0.46 -13.74
CA GLU A 459 -11.84 1.24 -13.05
C GLU A 459 -11.07 0.38 -12.06
N LEU A 460 -11.79 -0.38 -11.23
CA LEU A 460 -11.15 -1.25 -10.25
C LEU A 460 -10.26 -2.30 -10.91
N TRP A 461 -10.71 -2.87 -12.02
CA TRP A 461 -9.91 -3.73 -12.89
C TRP A 461 -8.59 -3.05 -13.29
N TYR A 462 -8.70 -1.81 -13.79
CA TYR A 462 -7.55 -1.03 -14.22
C TYR A 462 -6.58 -0.75 -13.07
N ARG A 463 -7.09 -0.36 -11.88
CA ARG A 463 -6.27 -0.10 -10.69
C ARG A 463 -5.49 -1.34 -10.25
N VAL A 464 -6.17 -2.48 -10.11
CA VAL A 464 -5.53 -3.76 -9.74
C VAL A 464 -4.43 -4.11 -10.74
N LYS A 465 -4.72 -4.02 -12.04
CA LYS A 465 -3.73 -4.31 -13.09
C LYS A 465 -2.52 -3.37 -13.00
N SER A 466 -2.77 -2.08 -12.78
CA SER A 466 -1.72 -1.05 -12.68
C SER A 466 -0.78 -1.31 -11.51
N ILE A 467 -1.37 -1.66 -10.37
CA ILE A 467 -0.63 -1.97 -9.15
C ILE A 467 0.26 -3.20 -9.34
N ILE A 468 -0.28 -4.24 -9.97
CA ILE A 468 0.50 -5.44 -10.31
C ILE A 468 1.67 -5.06 -11.23
N GLN A 469 1.41 -4.29 -12.29
CA GLN A 469 2.45 -3.94 -13.25
C GLN A 469 3.60 -3.10 -12.66
N LEU A 470 3.30 -2.25 -11.68
CA LEU A 470 4.29 -1.34 -11.10
C LEU A 470 4.97 -1.88 -9.84
N ASN A 471 4.36 -2.84 -9.14
CA ASN A 471 4.82 -3.27 -7.81
C ASN A 471 4.98 -4.79 -7.65
N ALA A 472 4.57 -5.60 -8.63
CA ALA A 472 4.83 -7.03 -8.54
C ALA A 472 6.32 -7.29 -8.65
N LEU A 473 6.84 -8.11 -7.75
CA LEU A 473 8.24 -8.48 -7.69
C LEU A 473 8.36 -9.96 -8.05
N ALA A 474 9.35 -10.25 -8.90
CA ALA A 474 9.74 -11.62 -9.20
C ALA A 474 10.72 -12.13 -8.13
N PHE A 475 10.49 -13.33 -7.60
CA PHE A 475 11.36 -13.97 -6.63
C PHE A 475 11.44 -15.48 -6.87
N PRO A 476 12.61 -16.11 -6.70
CA PRO A 476 12.79 -17.52 -6.99
C PRO A 476 12.36 -18.41 -5.82
N THR A 477 11.89 -19.61 -6.12
CA THR A 477 11.93 -20.74 -5.19
C THR A 477 13.21 -21.56 -5.44
N CYS A 478 13.72 -22.19 -4.40
CA CYS A 478 14.93 -23.00 -4.48
C CYS A 478 14.67 -24.39 -3.92
N ASP A 479 15.22 -25.40 -4.59
CA ASP A 479 15.52 -26.69 -3.98
C ASP A 479 16.89 -26.55 -3.27
N ILE A 480 17.10 -27.31 -2.19
CA ILE A 480 18.36 -27.28 -1.44
C ILE A 480 19.07 -28.63 -1.63
N SER A 481 20.31 -28.55 -2.08
CA SER A 481 21.28 -29.65 -2.03
C SER A 481 22.13 -29.50 -0.78
N VAL A 482 22.32 -30.60 -0.04
CA VAL A 482 23.10 -30.64 1.19
C VAL A 482 24.36 -31.46 0.93
N HIS A 483 25.49 -30.78 0.93
CA HIS A 483 26.82 -31.37 0.83
C HIS A 483 27.28 -31.77 2.22
N CYS A 484 27.31 -33.08 2.46
CA CYS A 484 27.78 -33.65 3.73
C CYS A 484 29.21 -34.18 3.56
N GLN A 485 30.18 -33.52 4.19
CA GLN A 485 31.57 -33.98 4.21
C GLN A 485 31.94 -34.51 5.59
N LYS A 486 32.72 -35.60 5.67
CA LYS A 486 33.20 -36.11 6.96
C LYS A 486 34.15 -35.10 7.58
N SER A 487 33.82 -34.66 8.78
CA SER A 487 34.62 -33.73 9.58
C SER A 487 34.78 -34.31 10.98
N PRO A 488 35.91 -34.97 11.29
CA PRO A 488 36.14 -35.60 12.60
C PRO A 488 36.18 -34.61 13.77
N MET A 489 36.33 -33.32 13.47
CA MET A 489 36.38 -32.24 14.46
C MET A 489 35.00 -31.68 14.80
N ASP A 490 33.97 -31.96 14.00
CA ASP A 490 32.59 -31.57 14.27
C ASP A 490 31.89 -32.58 15.19
N GLU A 491 31.01 -32.10 16.06
CA GLU A 491 30.31 -32.94 17.06
C GLU A 491 29.47 -34.06 16.41
N LEU A 492 29.00 -33.85 15.18
CA LEU A 492 28.22 -34.82 14.41
C LEU A 492 29.10 -35.72 13.51
N GLY A 493 30.42 -35.48 13.45
CA GLY A 493 31.35 -36.18 12.55
C GLY A 493 31.23 -35.76 11.07
N TYR A 494 30.38 -34.76 10.79
CA TYR A 494 30.10 -34.24 9.45
C TYR A 494 30.01 -32.71 9.49
N SER A 495 30.51 -32.06 8.44
CA SER A 495 30.27 -30.67 8.10
C SER A 495 29.23 -30.58 6.97
N PHE A 496 28.40 -29.54 7.01
CA PHE A 496 27.32 -29.31 6.06
C PHE A 496 27.54 -28.02 5.29
N ASP A 497 27.56 -28.14 3.95
CA ASP A 497 27.44 -27.00 3.04
C ASP A 497 26.12 -27.14 2.27
N PHE A 498 25.51 -26.00 1.91
CA PHE A 498 24.19 -25.97 1.28
C PHE A 498 24.29 -25.26 -0.07
N ASP A 499 23.88 -25.95 -1.12
CA ASP A 499 23.78 -25.41 -2.47
C ASP A 499 22.31 -25.17 -2.83
N GLU A 500 22.03 -23.97 -3.33
CA GLU A 500 20.68 -23.55 -3.68
C GLU A 500 20.47 -23.69 -5.19
N ILE A 501 19.55 -24.58 -5.56
CA ILE A 501 19.18 -24.83 -6.95
C ILE A 501 17.89 -24.07 -7.22
N HIS A 502 17.99 -23.00 -8.00
CA HIS A 502 16.82 -22.22 -8.41
C HIS A 502 15.87 -23.11 -9.22
N ASN A 503 14.62 -23.24 -8.74
CA ASN A 503 13.62 -24.12 -9.35
C ASN A 503 12.68 -23.34 -10.26
N GLN A 504 11.86 -22.44 -9.70
CA GLN A 504 10.92 -21.61 -10.47
C GLN A 504 10.92 -20.17 -9.97
N TYR A 505 10.51 -19.22 -10.84
CA TYR A 505 10.23 -17.85 -10.42
C TYR A 505 8.74 -17.67 -10.12
N LEU A 506 8.46 -16.97 -9.04
CA LEU A 506 7.14 -16.50 -8.65
C LEU A 506 7.06 -15.00 -8.90
N LEU A 507 5.91 -14.54 -9.39
CA LEU A 507 5.54 -13.13 -9.43
C LEU A 507 4.53 -12.88 -8.32
N GLY A 508 4.82 -11.95 -7.41
CA GLY A 508 3.92 -11.66 -6.31
C GLY A 508 3.89 -10.20 -5.88
N ILE A 509 2.82 -9.84 -5.16
CA ILE A 509 2.67 -8.52 -4.53
C ILE A 509 3.24 -8.60 -3.11
N ILE A 510 4.27 -7.81 -2.86
CA ILE A 510 4.96 -7.75 -1.57
C ILE A 510 4.87 -6.32 -1.06
N GLU A 511 4.15 -6.13 0.06
CA GLU A 511 3.79 -4.80 0.55
C GLU A 511 5.02 -3.94 0.84
N HIS A 512 5.98 -4.44 1.64
CA HIS A 512 7.20 -3.70 1.97
C HIS A 512 8.06 -3.44 0.72
N ALA A 513 8.17 -4.41 -0.19
CA ALA A 513 9.02 -4.25 -1.37
C ALA A 513 8.51 -3.17 -2.33
N SER A 514 7.24 -2.81 -2.26
CA SER A 514 6.62 -1.76 -3.06
C SER A 514 7.12 -0.34 -2.70
N PHE A 515 7.84 -0.22 -1.57
CA PHE A 515 8.50 1.01 -1.14
C PHE A 515 10.02 1.02 -1.41
N LEU A 516 10.59 -0.06 -1.95
CA LEU A 516 12.01 -0.11 -2.30
C LEU A 516 12.23 0.52 -3.66
N ASN A 517 13.02 1.59 -3.72
CA ASN A 517 13.30 2.26 -4.98
C ASN A 517 14.34 1.51 -5.82
N HIS A 518 14.43 1.91 -7.09
CA HIS A 518 15.40 1.36 -8.03
C HIS A 518 16.80 1.97 -7.89
N SER A 519 17.83 1.12 -7.94
CA SER A 519 19.20 1.50 -8.31
C SER A 519 19.80 0.44 -9.24
N CYS A 520 20.59 0.88 -10.25
CA CYS A 520 21.36 -0.05 -11.07
C CYS A 520 22.57 -0.66 -10.32
N GLU A 521 22.92 -0.08 -9.16
CA GLU A 521 23.85 -0.64 -8.17
C GLU A 521 23.06 -0.79 -6.85
N PRO A 522 22.21 -1.82 -6.72
CA PRO A 522 21.36 -2.01 -5.55
C PRO A 522 22.21 -2.38 -4.32
N ASN A 523 21.76 -1.96 -3.14
CA ASN A 523 22.35 -2.33 -1.86
C ASN A 523 21.58 -3.44 -1.13
N LEU A 524 20.46 -3.89 -1.69
CA LEU A 524 19.73 -5.08 -1.23
C LEU A 524 19.70 -6.18 -2.30
N PHE A 525 19.59 -7.41 -1.85
CA PHE A 525 19.21 -8.56 -2.65
C PHE A 525 18.20 -9.42 -1.88
N ILE A 526 17.39 -10.18 -2.61
CA ILE A 526 16.50 -11.18 -2.01
C ILE A 526 17.33 -12.40 -1.69
N ALA A 527 17.43 -12.77 -0.42
CA ALA A 527 18.15 -13.96 0.01
C ALA A 527 17.29 -15.21 -0.21
N THR A 528 17.92 -16.21 -0.80
CA THR A 528 17.43 -17.58 -0.92
C THR A 528 18.07 -18.46 0.16
N PRO A 529 17.49 -19.65 0.47
CA PRO A 529 16.18 -20.10 0.02
C PRO A 529 15.06 -19.26 0.65
N ILE A 530 14.04 -18.94 -0.15
CA ILE A 530 12.76 -18.46 0.40
C ILE A 530 12.08 -19.69 1.00
N ILE A 531 12.29 -19.89 2.30
CA ILE A 531 11.65 -21.00 3.00
C ILE A 531 10.20 -20.59 3.26
N ASN A 532 9.27 -21.42 2.80
CA ASN A 532 7.83 -21.35 3.10
C ASN A 532 6.99 -20.20 2.50
N ASP A 533 7.42 -19.39 1.50
CA ASP A 533 6.67 -18.24 0.88
C ASP A 533 6.12 -17.18 1.86
N LYS A 534 6.24 -17.45 3.15
CA LYS A 534 5.87 -16.60 4.28
C LYS A 534 7.01 -15.68 4.69
N SER A 535 8.19 -15.85 4.08
CA SER A 535 9.45 -15.32 4.58
C SER A 535 10.40 -14.94 3.42
N ILE A 536 10.04 -13.88 2.70
CA ILE A 536 10.88 -13.23 1.68
C ILE A 536 11.88 -12.35 2.43
N ARG A 537 13.16 -12.70 2.35
CA ARG A 537 14.23 -12.05 3.10
C ARG A 537 14.99 -11.06 2.24
N PHE A 538 15.15 -9.85 2.73
CA PHE A 538 16.00 -8.84 2.11
C PHE A 538 17.30 -8.72 2.91
N CYS A 539 18.41 -9.02 2.26
CA CYS A 539 19.75 -8.90 2.85
C CYS A 539 20.55 -7.82 2.13
N SER A 540 21.49 -7.21 2.85
CA SER A 540 22.35 -6.17 2.27
C SER A 540 23.46 -6.76 1.39
N SER A 541 23.66 -6.23 0.19
CA SER A 541 24.74 -6.66 -0.73
C SER A 541 26.11 -6.07 -0.42
N ARG A 542 26.16 -5.09 0.51
CA ARG A 542 27.36 -4.41 1.01
C ARG A 542 27.04 -3.80 2.38
N PRO A 543 28.02 -3.31 3.15
CA PRO A 543 27.72 -2.54 4.35
C PRO A 543 26.90 -1.29 4.01
N ILE A 544 25.88 -1.01 4.83
CA ILE A 544 24.94 0.12 4.68
C ILE A 544 25.02 0.98 5.93
N LYS A 545 25.21 2.30 5.77
CA LYS A 545 25.20 3.23 6.90
C LYS A 545 23.79 3.64 7.30
N LYS A 546 23.62 3.95 8.59
CA LYS A 546 22.40 4.56 9.12
C LYS A 546 21.98 5.77 8.26
N GLY A 547 20.72 5.79 7.85
CA GLY A 547 20.14 6.85 7.03
C GLY A 547 20.34 6.68 5.52
N GLU A 548 21.07 5.66 5.05
CA GLU A 548 21.10 5.32 3.63
C GLU A 548 19.74 4.75 3.18
N GLU A 549 19.33 5.12 1.98
CA GLU A 549 18.16 4.55 1.31
C GLU A 549 18.48 3.14 0.78
N LEU A 550 17.50 2.26 0.86
CA LEU A 550 17.58 0.87 0.44
C LEU A 550 16.98 0.71 -0.95
N PHE A 551 17.74 0.05 -1.83
CA PHE A 551 17.44 -0.07 -3.24
C PHE A 551 17.53 -1.52 -3.71
N ILE A 552 16.62 -1.87 -4.60
CA ILE A 552 16.65 -3.09 -5.42
C ILE A 552 16.85 -2.71 -6.89
N SER A 553 17.13 -3.70 -7.75
CA SER A 553 17.03 -3.50 -9.20
C SER A 553 15.64 -3.91 -9.69
N TYR A 554 15.02 -3.08 -10.51
CA TYR A 554 13.72 -3.38 -11.14
C TYR A 554 13.89 -4.07 -12.49
N ILE A 555 15.11 -4.02 -13.04
CA ILE A 555 15.44 -4.52 -14.36
C ILE A 555 16.66 -5.41 -14.28
N GLN A 556 16.77 -6.30 -15.25
CA GLN A 556 18.02 -7.00 -15.52
C GLN A 556 18.95 -6.06 -16.28
N GLY A 557 19.89 -5.46 -15.56
CA GLY A 557 20.75 -4.41 -16.07
C GLY A 557 22.06 -4.89 -16.67
N GLU A 558 22.39 -6.17 -16.51
CA GLU A 558 23.66 -6.74 -16.98
C GLU A 558 23.82 -6.57 -18.48
N ASP A 559 25.02 -6.15 -18.87
CA ASP A 559 25.41 -5.87 -20.25
C ASP A 559 24.57 -4.80 -20.95
N LEU A 560 23.64 -4.15 -20.24
CA LEU A 560 22.88 -3.03 -20.73
C LEU A 560 23.65 -1.73 -20.48
N THR A 561 23.74 -0.93 -21.53
CA THR A 561 24.19 0.46 -21.44
C THR A 561 23.21 1.28 -20.59
N LYS A 562 23.68 2.42 -20.05
CA LYS A 562 22.79 3.39 -19.38
C LYS A 562 21.55 3.73 -20.19
N VAL A 563 21.71 3.93 -21.50
CA VAL A 563 20.60 4.31 -22.40
C VAL A 563 19.56 3.20 -22.43
N GLN A 564 19.98 1.95 -22.60
CA GLN A 564 19.08 0.80 -22.59
C GLN A 564 18.38 0.63 -21.24
N ARG A 565 19.11 0.73 -20.13
CA ARG A 565 18.53 0.65 -18.78
C ARG A 565 17.46 1.72 -18.55
N ASN A 566 17.79 2.98 -18.82
CA ASN A 566 16.84 4.08 -18.65
C ASN A 566 15.68 4.01 -19.63
N GLN A 567 15.88 3.46 -20.83
CA GLN A 567 14.80 3.22 -21.77
C GLN A 567 13.80 2.20 -21.20
N THR A 568 14.27 1.08 -20.64
CA THR A 568 13.40 0.08 -20.00
C THR A 568 12.70 0.67 -18.77
N LEU A 569 13.44 1.35 -17.88
CA LEU A 569 12.87 1.98 -16.69
C LEU A 569 11.83 3.04 -17.03
N PHE A 570 12.08 3.86 -18.04
CA PHE A 570 11.11 4.85 -18.49
C PHE A 570 9.88 4.19 -19.11
N GLN A 571 10.06 3.13 -19.91
CA GLN A 571 8.95 2.43 -20.55
C GLN A 571 8.05 1.74 -19.54
N ASP A 572 8.64 1.02 -18.58
CA ASP A 572 7.91 0.12 -17.70
C ASP A 572 7.57 0.75 -16.33
N PHE A 573 8.27 1.82 -15.94
CA PHE A 573 8.09 2.48 -14.63
C PHE A 573 7.97 4.01 -14.72
N GLY A 574 8.17 4.62 -15.89
CA GLY A 574 7.93 6.05 -16.11
C GLY A 574 8.98 7.01 -15.54
N PHE A 575 10.18 6.54 -15.18
CA PHE A 575 11.24 7.39 -14.63
C PHE A 575 12.62 7.13 -15.26
N GLU A 576 13.53 8.10 -15.13
CA GLU A 576 14.93 7.95 -15.49
C GLU A 576 15.80 7.80 -14.23
N CYS A 577 16.65 6.78 -14.22
CA CYS A 577 17.55 6.49 -13.11
C CYS A 577 18.80 7.40 -13.14
N THR A 578 19.06 8.02 -12.00
CA THR A 578 20.22 8.91 -11.76
C THR A 578 21.21 8.34 -10.73
N CYS A 579 21.20 7.01 -10.53
CA CYS A 579 22.11 6.34 -9.61
C CYS A 579 23.60 6.52 -10.00
N LYS A 580 24.52 6.14 -9.11
CA LYS A 580 25.97 6.29 -9.31
C LYS A 580 26.46 5.63 -10.61
N ALA A 581 26.05 4.38 -10.91
CA ALA A 581 26.34 3.73 -12.18
C ALA A 581 25.83 4.51 -13.41
N CYS A 582 24.62 5.04 -13.37
CA CYS A 582 24.06 5.84 -14.46
C CYS A 582 24.76 7.20 -14.62
N LYS A 583 25.18 7.83 -13.52
CA LYS A 583 25.98 9.08 -13.55
C LYS A 583 27.37 8.84 -14.12
N ALA A 584 27.99 7.70 -13.79
CA ALA A 584 29.29 7.30 -14.31
C ALA A 584 29.24 6.71 -15.74
N ASN A 585 28.07 6.69 -16.40
CA ASN A 585 27.86 6.06 -17.72
C ASN A 585 28.40 4.61 -17.80
N LYS A 586 28.37 3.88 -16.68
CA LYS A 586 28.84 2.49 -16.65
C LYS A 586 27.87 1.59 -17.39
N THR A 587 28.39 0.77 -18.30
CA THR A 587 27.75 -0.51 -18.64
C THR A 587 27.86 -1.38 -17.40
N CYS A 588 26.74 -1.93 -16.93
CA CYS A 588 26.80 -2.87 -15.82
C CYS A 588 27.36 -4.17 -16.38
N SER A 589 28.69 -4.35 -16.36
CA SER A 589 29.26 -5.66 -16.65
C SER A 589 28.81 -6.63 -15.54
N PRO A 590 28.63 -7.93 -15.82
CA PRO A 590 28.83 -8.90 -14.77
C PRO A 590 30.20 -8.55 -14.18
N LYS A 591 30.30 -8.36 -12.85
CA LYS A 591 31.62 -8.32 -12.24
C LYS A 591 32.37 -9.51 -12.81
N GLN A 592 33.52 -9.29 -13.42
CA GLN A 592 34.50 -10.35 -13.58
C GLN A 592 34.77 -10.82 -12.14
N LEU A 593 34.09 -11.90 -11.77
CA LEU A 593 34.31 -12.65 -10.55
C LEU A 593 35.55 -13.48 -10.84
N GLU A 594 36.72 -12.87 -10.63
CA GLU A 594 37.90 -13.62 -10.21
C GLU A 594 37.87 -13.78 -8.69
#